data_AF-A0A101WM82-F1
#
_entry.id   AF-A0A101WM82-F1
#
_cell.length_a   1.000
_cell.length_b   1.000
_cell.length_c   1.000
_cell.angle_alpha   90.00
_cell.angle_beta   90.00
_cell.angle_gamma   90.00
#
_symmetry.space_group_name_H-M   'P 1'
#
loop_
_entity.id
_entity.type
_entity.pdbx_description
1 polymer ?
#
loop_
_entity_poly.entity_id
_entity_poly.type
_entity_poly.pdbx_seq_one_letter_code
_entity_poly.pdbx_strand_id
1 'polypeptide(L)' 'MKISRTFIGFCPTLEKDYQIVVDYTDARTNDNPYKYIQGLTKCMHQRLNGCPIESTCPIKAKAPNEIASSR' A
#
# COMPACT_ATOMS: atom_id res chain seq x y z
N MET A 1 -8.25 -6.90 -13.47
CA MET A 1 -8.90 -5.84 -12.64
C MET A 1 -7.87 -5.26 -11.66
N LYS A 2 -8.08 -4.07 -11.10
CA LYS A 2 -7.23 -3.54 -10.01
C LYS A 2 -8.11 -3.00 -8.90
N ILE A 3 -7.66 -3.13 -7.66
CA ILE A 3 -8.30 -2.52 -6.49
C ILE A 3 -7.26 -1.70 -5.73
N SER A 4 -7.63 -0.51 -5.29
CA SER A 4 -6.74 0.36 -4.52
C SER A 4 -7.13 0.33 -3.05
N ARG A 5 -6.14 0.22 -2.16
CA ARG A 5 -6.34 0.29 -0.72
C ARG A 5 -5.49 1.42 -0.16
N THR A 6 -6.10 2.23 0.70
CA THR A 6 -5.41 3.31 1.40
C THR A 6 -4.96 2.81 2.77
N PHE A 7 -3.70 3.03 3.09
CA PHE A 7 -3.12 2.71 4.39
C PHE A 7 -2.64 3.99 5.05
N ILE A 8 -3.05 4.20 6.30
CA ILE A 8 -2.70 5.38 7.09
C ILE A 8 -1.64 4.99 8.12
N GLY A 9 -0.73 5.90 8.41
CA GLY A 9 0.24 5.74 9.46
C GLY A 9 0.87 7.06 9.83
N PHE A 10 1.71 7.01 10.84
CA PHE A 10 2.28 8.19 11.47
C PHE A 10 3.74 8.36 11.04
N CYS A 11 4.15 9.59 10.70
CA CYS A 11 5.52 9.97 10.42
C CYS A 11 6.09 10.70 11.65
N PRO A 12 6.92 10.04 12.48
CA PRO A 12 7.42 10.62 13.72
C PRO A 12 8.27 11.87 13.50
N THR A 13 9.06 11.91 12.42
CA THR A 13 9.92 13.04 12.07
C THR A 13 9.15 14.33 11.79
N LEU A 14 7.91 14.20 11.30
CA LEU A 14 7.02 15.33 10.99
C LEU A 14 5.90 15.51 12.00
N GLU A 15 5.80 14.61 12.98
CA GLU A 15 4.70 14.54 13.94
C GLU A 15 3.32 14.60 13.28
N LYS A 16 3.17 13.93 12.12
CA LYS A 16 1.95 13.98 11.30
C LYS A 16 1.57 12.62 10.75
N ASP A 17 0.28 12.43 10.56
CA ASP A 17 -0.25 11.30 9.81
C ASP A 17 -0.05 11.49 8.31
N TYR A 18 0.24 10.39 7.63
CA TYR A 18 0.33 10.32 6.19
C TYR A 18 -0.33 9.03 5.69
N GLN A 19 -0.70 9.04 4.42
CA GLN A 19 -1.35 7.90 3.78
C GLN A 19 -0.61 7.47 2.51
N ILE A 20 -0.66 6.18 2.23
CA ILE A 20 -0.22 5.62 0.97
C ILE A 20 -1.37 4.91 0.28
N VAL A 21 -1.31 4.88 -1.04
CA VAL A 21 -2.24 4.10 -1.86
C VAL A 21 -1.47 2.94 -2.45
N VAL A 22 -1.98 1.74 -2.19
CA VAL A 22 -1.43 0.49 -2.70
C VAL A 22 -2.41 -0.07 -3.71
N ASP A 23 -1.95 -0.21 -4.95
CA ASP A 23 -2.73 -0.84 -6.01
C ASP A 23 -2.48 -2.35 -5.96
N TYR A 24 -3.56 -3.13 -5.84
CA TYR A 24 -3.53 -4.57 -5.95
C TYR A 24 -4.04 -4.99 -7.32
N THR A 25 -3.27 -5.86 -7.96
CA THR A 25 -3.62 -6.43 -9.26
C THR A 25 -4.34 -7.75 -9.05
N ASP A 26 -5.37 -7.94 -9.85
CA ASP A 26 -6.12 -9.18 -9.94
C ASP A 26 -5.20 -10.35 -10.29
N ALA A 27 -5.13 -11.32 -9.38
CA ALA A 27 -4.38 -12.57 -9.54
C ALA A 27 -5.31 -13.76 -9.24
N ARG A 28 -6.60 -13.61 -9.56
CA ARG A 28 -7.60 -14.64 -9.39
C ARG A 28 -7.29 -15.82 -10.30
N THR A 29 -7.38 -17.02 -9.74
CA THR A 29 -7.30 -18.29 -10.48
C THR A 29 -8.56 -19.11 -10.19
N ASN A 30 -8.77 -20.21 -10.91
CA ASN A 30 -9.89 -21.11 -10.65
C ASN A 30 -9.87 -21.66 -9.20
N ASP A 31 -8.67 -21.93 -8.67
CA ASP A 31 -8.48 -22.40 -7.28
C ASP A 31 -8.58 -21.27 -6.25
N ASN A 32 -8.41 -20.01 -6.67
CA ASN A 32 -8.41 -18.87 -5.76
C ASN A 32 -9.08 -17.63 -6.38
N PRO A 33 -10.43 -17.61 -6.44
CA PRO A 33 -11.20 -16.62 -7.20
C PRO A 33 -11.28 -15.24 -6.52
N TYR A 34 -10.67 -15.04 -5.35
CA TYR A 34 -10.70 -13.77 -4.61
C TYR A 34 -9.31 -13.17 -4.38
N LYS A 35 -8.27 -13.70 -5.03
CA LYS A 35 -6.88 -13.30 -4.82
C LYS A 35 -6.50 -12.03 -5.59
N TYR A 36 -5.94 -11.07 -4.87
CA TYR A 36 -5.29 -9.90 -5.44
C TYR A 36 -3.88 -9.77 -4.86
N ILE A 37 -2.90 -9.52 -5.71
CA ILE A 37 -1.49 -9.35 -5.34
C ILE A 37 -1.10 -7.89 -5.35
N GLN A 38 -0.25 -7.49 -4.42
CA GLN A 38 0.26 -6.13 -4.33
C GLN A 38 1.05 -5.79 -5.60
N GLY A 39 0.62 -4.74 -6.29
CA GLY A 39 1.32 -4.15 -7.42
C GLY A 39 2.26 -3.02 -6.99
N LEU A 40 2.52 -2.09 -7.90
CA LEU A 40 3.33 -0.91 -7.61
C LEU A 40 2.73 -0.10 -6.45
N THR A 41 3.51 0.07 -5.38
CA THR A 41 3.14 0.91 -4.23
C THR A 41 3.67 2.30 -4.47
N LYS A 42 2.79 3.27 -4.64
CA LYS A 42 3.18 4.68 -4.78
C LYS A 42 3.16 5.32 -3.40
N CYS A 43 4.33 5.40 -2.76
CA CYS A 43 4.47 6.15 -1.53
C CYS A 43 4.56 7.64 -1.90
N MET A 44 3.40 8.26 -2.16
CA MET A 44 3.32 9.67 -2.52
C MET A 44 3.46 10.52 -1.25
N HIS A 45 4.68 10.68 -0.73
CA HIS A 45 4.95 11.75 0.23
C HIS A 45 6.31 12.40 0.01
N GLN A 46 6.30 13.73 0.18
CA GLN A 46 7.27 14.68 -0.33
C GLN A 46 8.68 14.47 0.23
N ARG A 47 9.66 14.22 -0.67
CA ARG A 47 11.10 14.26 -0.39
C ARG A 47 11.59 15.53 0.32
N LEU A 48 10.81 16.61 0.29
CA LEU A 48 11.20 17.93 0.78
C LEU A 48 11.08 18.11 2.31
N ASN A 49 10.33 17.26 3.02
CA ASN A 49 10.01 17.49 4.43
C ASN A 49 10.33 16.29 5.38
N GLY A 50 11.10 15.29 4.96
CA GLY A 50 11.70 14.32 5.91
C GLY A 50 10.90 13.04 6.23
N CYS A 51 9.75 12.77 5.57
CA CYS A 51 9.19 11.42 5.55
C CYS A 51 9.87 10.56 4.46
N PRO A 52 9.96 9.23 4.65
CA PRO A 52 10.91 8.41 3.92
C PRO A 52 10.63 8.29 2.42
N ILE A 53 11.75 8.14 1.70
CA ILE A 53 11.89 7.87 0.27
C ILE A 53 11.14 6.56 -0.06
N GLU A 54 10.67 6.38 -1.30
CA GLU A 54 9.92 5.19 -1.76
C GLU A 54 10.48 3.83 -1.31
N SER A 55 11.79 3.73 -1.05
CA SER A 55 12.47 2.53 -0.53
C SER A 55 12.26 2.25 0.97
N THR A 56 11.97 3.28 1.78
CA THR A 56 11.85 3.23 3.25
C THR A 56 10.45 3.57 3.73
N CYS A 57 9.40 3.37 2.94
CA CYS A 57 8.02 3.65 3.34
C CYS A 57 7.55 2.64 4.43
N PRO A 58 7.60 2.93 5.76
CA PRO A 58 7.30 1.92 6.77
C PRO A 58 5.83 1.50 6.77
N ILE A 59 4.91 2.34 6.28
CA ILE A 59 3.51 1.96 6.07
C ILE A 59 3.38 0.85 5.02
N LYS A 60 4.32 0.73 4.07
CA LYS A 60 4.31 -0.41 3.12
C LYS A 60 4.41 -1.75 3.85
N ALA A 61 5.10 -1.82 4.99
CA ALA A 61 5.13 -3.04 5.80
C ALA A 61 3.78 -3.38 6.44
N LYS A 62 2.87 -2.41 6.57
CA LYS A 62 1.48 -2.64 7.00
C LYS A 62 0.57 -3.08 5.84
N ALA A 63 0.99 -2.88 4.59
CA ALA A 63 0.26 -3.35 3.43
C ALA A 63 0.59 -4.83 3.19
N PRO A 64 -0.39 -5.76 3.25
CA PRO A 64 -0.14 -7.16 2.97
C PRO A 64 0.20 -7.35 1.48
N ASN A 65 1.06 -8.32 1.17
CA ASN A 65 1.42 -8.67 -0.21
C ASN A 65 0.25 -9.24 -1.01
N GLU A 66 -0.75 -9.80 -0.32
CA GLU A 66 -1.94 -10.39 -0.92
C GLU A 66 -3.18 -10.03 -0.10
N ILE A 67 -4.29 -9.77 -0.78
CA ILE A 67 -5.59 -9.57 -0.14
C ILE A 67 -6.65 -10.44 -0.78
N ALA A 68 -7.58 -10.92 0.05
CA ALA A 68 -8.82 -11.52 -0.40
C ALA A 68 -9.87 -10.43 -0.55
N SER A 69 -10.52 -10.32 -1.71
CA SER A 69 -11.72 -9.49 -1.83
C SER A 69 -12.88 -10.22 -1.15
N SER A 70 -13.17 -9.88 0.11
CA SER A 70 -14.45 -10.26 0.72
C SER A 70 -15.56 -9.52 -0.03
N ARG A 71 -16.54 -10.29 -0.51
CA ARG A 71 -17.80 -9.78 -1.08
C ARG A 71 -18.58 -8.97 -0.05
#